data_AF-A0A950CFN9-F1
#
_entry.id   AF-A0A950CFN9-F1
#
_cell.length_a   1.000
_cell.length_b   1.000
_cell.length_c   1.000
_cell.angle_alpha   90.00
_cell.angle_beta   90.00
_cell.angle_gamma   90.00
#
_symmetry.space_group_name_H-M   'P 1'
#
loop_
_entity.id
_entity.type
_entity.pdbx_description
1 polymer ?
#
loop_
_entity_poly.entity_id
_entity_poly.type
_entity_poly.pdbx_seq_one_letter_code
_entity_poly.pdbx_strand_id
1 'polypeptide(L)'
;MIDNPDKVHSLIANLESNSPLRARITPRLAESLREKSPGTVVPQECDVAAVHYAGDEGGILCALDFGDDTMKKVHIVSITH
;
A
#
# COMPACT_ATOMS: atom_id res chain seq x y z
N MET A 1 -15.41 5.51 -11.41
CA MET A 1 -16.70 4.85 -11.19
C MET A 1 -16.40 3.44 -10.72
N ILE A 2 -16.64 3.16 -9.44
CA ILE A 2 -16.57 1.81 -8.89
C ILE A 2 -17.84 1.10 -9.33
N ASP A 3 -17.69 0.23 -10.32
CA ASP A 3 -18.80 -0.42 -10.99
C ASP A 3 -19.55 -1.43 -10.10
N ASN A 4 -18.96 -1.84 -8.95
CA ASN A 4 -19.62 -2.73 -7.99
C ASN A 4 -18.98 -2.64 -6.57
N PRO A 5 -19.64 -1.99 -5.59
CA PRO A 5 -19.13 -1.85 -4.23
C PRO A 5 -18.99 -3.20 -3.48
N ASP A 6 -19.81 -4.19 -3.79
CA ASP A 6 -19.74 -5.52 -3.15
C ASP A 6 -18.46 -6.26 -3.53
N LYS A 7 -17.97 -6.07 -4.77
CA LYS A 7 -16.68 -6.63 -5.21
C LYS A 7 -15.51 -6.01 -4.46
N VAL A 8 -15.57 -4.69 -4.21
CA VAL A 8 -14.52 -3.97 -3.48
C VAL A 8 -14.49 -4.41 -2.03
N HIS A 9 -15.65 -4.50 -1.37
CA HIS A 9 -15.73 -5.02 -0.01
C HIS A 9 -15.24 -6.47 0.10
N SER A 10 -15.61 -7.32 -0.85
CA SER A 10 -15.14 -8.72 -0.88
C SER A 10 -13.63 -8.80 -1.06
N LEU A 11 -13.05 -7.96 -1.92
CA LEU A 11 -11.61 -7.90 -2.14
C LEU A 11 -10.88 -7.43 -0.88
N ILE A 12 -11.37 -6.38 -0.22
CA ILE A 12 -10.75 -5.86 1.01
C ILE A 12 -10.81 -6.90 2.12
N ALA A 13 -11.98 -7.52 2.33
CA ALA A 13 -12.12 -8.58 3.33
C ALA A 13 -11.18 -9.77 3.05
N ASN A 14 -10.98 -10.11 1.77
CA ASN A 14 -10.02 -11.15 1.39
C ASN A 14 -8.57 -10.75 1.69
N LEU A 15 -8.18 -9.51 1.37
CA LEU A 15 -6.84 -9.00 1.64
C LEU A 15 -6.55 -8.95 3.15
N GLU A 16 -7.50 -8.47 3.95
CA GLU A 16 -7.38 -8.42 5.42
C GLU A 16 -7.27 -9.82 6.04
N SER A 17 -8.05 -10.79 5.54
CA SER A 17 -8.04 -12.17 6.06
C SER A 17 -6.75 -12.93 5.77
N ASN A 18 -5.90 -12.44 4.86
CA ASN A 18 -4.62 -13.06 4.48
C ASN A 18 -3.41 -12.25 4.98
N SER A 19 -3.62 -11.36 5.97
CA SER A 19 -2.54 -10.58 6.59
C SER A 19 -1.62 -11.46 7.47
N PRO A 20 -0.28 -11.25 7.47
CA PRO A 20 0.45 -10.23 6.72
C PRO A 20 0.63 -10.61 5.24
N LEU A 21 0.32 -9.65 4.36
CA LEU A 21 0.54 -9.77 2.92
C LEU A 21 1.90 -9.16 2.56
N ARG A 22 2.72 -9.93 1.82
CA ARG A 22 4.00 -9.45 1.33
C ARG A 22 3.83 -8.83 -0.05
N ALA A 23 4.35 -7.62 -0.23
CA ALA A 23 4.31 -6.87 -1.47
C ALA A 23 5.72 -6.58 -2.00
N ARG A 24 5.84 -6.54 -3.33
CA ARG A 24 7.09 -6.15 -4.01
C ARG A 24 7.04 -4.68 -4.37
N ILE A 25 8.09 -3.95 -4.01
CA ILE A 25 8.23 -2.54 -4.37
C ILE A 25 8.70 -2.42 -5.81
N THR A 26 7.92 -1.69 -6.63
CA THR A 26 8.30 -1.41 -8.01
C THR A 26 9.41 -0.34 -8.07
N PRO A 27 10.25 -0.32 -9.11
CA PRO A 27 11.30 0.69 -9.24
C PRO A 27 10.77 2.14 -9.16
N ARG A 28 9.63 2.41 -9.81
CA ARG A 28 8.97 3.73 -9.80
C ARG A 28 8.53 4.13 -8.39
N LEU A 29 7.93 3.21 -7.63
CA LEU A 29 7.55 3.47 -6.25
C LEU A 29 8.79 3.71 -5.39
N ALA A 30 9.86 2.92 -5.57
CA ALA A 30 11.11 3.12 -4.84
C ALA A 30 11.74 4.50 -5.10
N GLU A 31 11.72 4.98 -6.35
CA GLU A 31 12.16 6.33 -6.70
C GLU A 31 11.33 7.40 -5.98
N SER A 32 9.99 7.31 -6.07
CA SER A 32 9.08 8.24 -5.39
C SER A 32 9.27 8.25 -3.86
N LEU A 33 9.58 7.10 -3.26
CA LEU A 33 9.86 6.98 -1.83
C LEU A 33 11.18 7.66 -1.45
N ARG A 34 12.24 7.49 -2.27
CA ARG A 34 13.53 8.15 -2.05
C ARG A 34 13.46 9.67 -2.21
N GLU A 35 12.66 10.16 -3.15
CA GLU A 35 12.42 11.61 -3.32
C GLU A 35 11.73 12.22 -2.11
N LYS A 36 10.70 11.53 -1.58
CA LYS A 36 9.92 12.00 -0.41
C LYS A 36 10.67 11.86 0.91
N SER A 37 11.59 10.90 1.00
CA SER A 37 12.37 10.61 2.20
C SER A 37 13.85 10.37 1.85
N PRO A 38 14.62 11.43 1.55
CA PRO A 38 16.03 11.31 1.18
C PRO A 38 16.85 10.60 2.26
N GLY A 39 17.74 9.69 1.85
CA GLY A 39 18.57 8.90 2.76
C GLY A 39 17.92 7.62 3.30
N THR A 40 16.66 7.36 2.95
CA THR A 40 15.98 6.12 3.36
C THR A 40 16.37 4.94 2.47
N VAL A 41 16.70 3.80 3.08
CA VAL A 41 16.89 2.54 2.36
C VAL A 41 15.52 1.95 2.04
N VAL A 42 15.15 1.95 0.76
CA VAL A 42 13.90 1.32 0.31
C VAL A 42 14.17 -0.15 -0.01
N PRO A 43 13.55 -1.11 0.71
CA PRO A 43 13.73 -2.53 0.44
C PRO A 43 13.02 -2.95 -0.86
N GLN A 44 13.36 -4.13 -1.38
CA GLN A 44 12.68 -4.68 -2.56
C GLN A 44 11.28 -5.24 -2.24
N GLU A 45 11.05 -5.61 -0.99
CA GLU A 45 9.79 -6.15 -0.48
C GLU A 45 9.41 -5.46 0.82
N CYS A 46 8.11 -5.38 1.08
CA CYS A 46 7.54 -4.81 2.30
C CYS A 46 6.30 -5.60 2.70
N ASP A 47 5.82 -5.38 3.91
CA ASP A 47 4.55 -5.92 4.37
C ASP A 47 3.43 -4.88 4.16
N VAL A 48 2.21 -5.37 3.89
CA VAL A 48 1.00 -4.55 3.88
C VAL A 48 0.39 -4.60 5.27
N ALA A 49 0.50 -3.49 6.01
CA ALA A 49 0.01 -3.38 7.37
C ALA A 49 -1.51 -3.15 7.44
N ALA A 50 -2.08 -2.45 6.46
CA ALA A 50 -3.51 -2.20 6.36
C ALA A 50 -3.97 -1.94 4.92
N VAL A 51 -5.25 -2.17 4.66
CA VAL A 51 -5.90 -1.88 3.38
C VAL A 51 -7.14 -1.02 3.65
N HIS A 52 -7.34 0.03 2.86
CA HIS A 52 -8.45 0.97 3.01
C HIS A 52 -9.07 1.29 1.65
N TYR A 53 -10.39 1.49 1.62
CA TYR A 53 -11.06 2.03 0.44
C TYR A 53 -11.30 3.52 0.60
N ALA A 54 -10.69 4.33 -0.27
CA ALA A 54 -10.80 5.80 -0.23
C ALA A 54 -11.80 6.35 -1.26
N GLY A 55 -12.77 5.52 -1.66
CA GLY A 55 -13.75 5.89 -2.68
C GLY A 55 -13.21 5.81 -4.10
N ASP A 56 -14.03 6.20 -5.06
CA ASP A 56 -13.75 6.04 -6.49
C ASP A 56 -12.52 6.80 -6.99
N GLU A 57 -12.21 7.95 -6.39
CA GLU A 57 -11.08 8.79 -6.78
C GLU A 57 -9.76 8.36 -6.12
N GLY A 58 -9.84 7.82 -4.91
CA GLY A 58 -8.67 7.36 -4.15
C GLY A 58 -8.34 5.87 -4.38
N GLY A 59 -9.34 5.08 -4.75
CA GLY A 59 -9.20 3.66 -4.99
C GLY A 59 -8.95 2.85 -3.70
N ILE A 60 -8.29 1.70 -3.87
CA ILE A 60 -7.84 0.87 -2.75
C ILE A 60 -6.43 1.31 -2.35
N LEU A 61 -6.31 1.75 -1.11
CA LEU A 61 -5.09 2.24 -0.50
C LEU A 61 -4.47 1.16 0.39
N CYS A 62 -3.17 0.95 0.27
CA CYS A 62 -2.40 0.06 1.13
C CYS A 62 -1.44 0.87 2.00
N ALA A 63 -1.45 0.61 3.31
CA ALA A 63 -0.43 1.06 4.24
C ALA A 63 0.74 0.08 4.22
N LEU A 64 1.93 0.57 3.86
CA LEU A 64 3.13 -0.25 3.76
C LEU A 64 3.99 -0.14 5.03
N ASP A 65 4.45 -1.28 5.51
CA ASP A 65 5.47 -1.41 6.55
C ASP A 65 6.75 -1.97 5.94
N PHE A 66 7.84 -1.21 6.09
CA PHE A 66 9.14 -1.53 5.53
C PHE A 66 10.09 -2.16 6.57
N GLY A 67 9.62 -2.42 7.79
CA GLY A 67 10.39 -3.07 8.85
C GLY A 67 11.49 -2.21 9.46
N ASP A 68 11.54 -0.92 9.11
CA ASP A 68 12.50 0.04 9.66
C ASP A 68 11.78 1.04 10.58
N ASP A 69 12.19 1.06 11.85
CA ASP A 69 11.64 1.93 12.89
C ASP A 69 11.94 3.44 12.61
N THR A 70 12.87 3.72 11.67
CA THR A 70 13.10 5.08 11.13
C THR A 70 12.04 5.52 10.12
N MET A 71 11.33 4.60 9.47
CA MET A 71 10.13 4.91 8.67
C MET A 71 8.89 5.05 9.57
N LYS A 72 8.90 6.02 10.49
CA LYS A 72 7.69 6.40 11.29
C LYS A 72 6.55 7.01 10.46
N LYS A 73 6.64 6.94 9.12
CA LYS A 73 5.65 7.49 8.20
C LYS A 73 4.92 6.32 7.56
N VAL A 74 3.60 6.26 7.79
CA VAL A 74 2.72 5.36 7.05
C VAL A 74 2.73 5.78 5.59
N HIS A 75 3.21 4.90 4.71
CA HIS A 75 3.18 5.13 3.28
C HIS A 75 1.90 4.55 2.70
N ILE A 76 1.08 5.42 2.14
CA ILE A 76 -0.20 5.07 1.56
C ILE A 76 -0.06 5.09 0.04
N VAL A 77 -0.34 3.96 -0.60
CA VAL A 77 -0.30 3.82 -2.07
C VAL A 77 -1.63 3.31 -2.59
N SER A 78 -2.13 3.89 -3.68
CA SER A 78 -3.27 3.32 -4.39
C SER A 78 -2.80 2.20 -5.31
N ILE A 79 -3.48 1.07 -5.31
CA ILE A 79 -3.21 -0.05 -6.23
C ILE A 79 -4.15 -0.07 -7.43
N THR A 80 -5.13 0.84 -7.48
CA THR A 80 -6.15 0.91 -8.52
C THR A 80 -6.08 2.21 -9.34
N HIS A 81 -5.18 3.14 -9.02
CA HIS A 81 -4.96 4.41 -9.73
C HIS A 81 -3.47 4.66 -9.94
#